data_AF-A0A496QPI5-F1
#
_entry.id   AF-A0A496QPI5-F1
#
_cell.length_a   1.000
_cell.length_b   1.000
_cell.length_c   1.000
_cell.angle_alpha   90.00
_cell.angle_beta   90.00
_cell.angle_gamma   90.00
#
_symmetry.space_group_name_H-M   'P 1'
#
loop_
_entity.id
_entity.type
_entity.pdbx_description
1 polymer ?
#
loop_
_entity_poly.entity_id
_entity_poly.type
_entity_poly.pdbx_seq_one_letter_code
_entity_poly.pdbx_strand_id
1 'polypeptide(L)'
;MAQINIKLFKKIENNRLAYFYLLPSLLFMIVLIGYPLGRAITLSFFHDTGFGTVLDFIGLKNYIRIFKNHEFWLSFGRTVIWTITSVISKTLIGLLGALLLNQVFAGRGLARALILPPWIIPLPIGAYVWTWLYNGQHGLN
;
A
#
# COMPACT_ATOMS: atom_id res chain seq x y z
N MET A 1 32.27 3.04 20.66
CA MET A 1 31.10 3.92 20.44
C MET A 1 31.47 5.35 20.02
N ALA A 2 32.42 6.03 20.66
CA ALA A 2 32.75 7.44 20.35
C ALA A 2 33.19 7.72 18.89
N GLN A 3 33.91 6.80 18.24
CA GLN A 3 34.40 7.00 16.87
C GLN A 3 33.30 6.97 15.79
N ILE A 4 32.15 6.32 16.06
CA ILE A 4 31.02 6.24 15.12
C ILE A 4 30.31 7.59 15.04
N ASN A 5 30.07 8.23 16.19
CA ASN A 5 29.44 9.55 16.26
C ASN A 5 30.27 10.60 15.51
N ILE A 6 31.59 10.62 15.72
CA ILE A 6 32.48 11.62 15.09
C ILE A 6 32.49 11.49 13.56
N LYS A 7 32.51 10.25 13.02
CA LYS A 7 32.41 10.03 11.56
C LYS A 7 31.05 10.43 10.99
N LEU A 8 29.97 10.23 11.75
CA LEU A 8 28.61 10.61 11.35
C LEU A 8 28.47 12.13 11.22
N PHE A 9 28.91 12.89 12.23
CA PHE A 9 28.84 14.35 12.22
C PHE A 9 29.67 14.96 11.08
N LYS A 10 30.87 14.42 10.81
CA LYS A 10 31.73 14.86 9.70
C LYS A 10 31.13 14.55 8.32
N LYS A 11 30.36 13.45 8.20
CA LYS A 11 29.62 13.09 6.98
C LYS A 11 28.35 13.93 6.78
N ILE A 12 27.71 14.37 7.86
CA ILE A 12 26.58 15.31 7.82
C ILE A 12 27.06 16.70 7.37
N GLU A 13 28.21 17.14 7.89
CA GLU A 13 28.83 18.43 7.53
C GLU A 13 29.20 18.48 6.04
N ASN A 14 29.85 17.44 5.51
CA ASN A 14 30.18 17.36 4.07
C ASN A 14 28.95 17.24 3.15
N ASN A 15 27.80 16.79 3.67
CA ASN A 15 26.57 16.59 2.88
C ASN A 15 25.42 17.53 3.31
N ARG A 16 25.73 18.65 3.95
CA ARG A 16 24.73 19.58 4.50
C ARG A 16 23.73 20.07 3.44
N LEU A 17 24.20 20.29 2.22
CA LEU A 17 23.36 20.65 1.07
C LEU A 17 22.39 19.52 0.67
N ALA A 18 22.83 18.26 0.70
CA ALA A 18 21.96 17.12 0.40
C ALA A 18 20.84 16.99 1.44
N TYR A 19 21.14 17.16 2.73
CA TYR A 19 20.11 17.17 3.78
C TYR A 19 19.15 18.36 3.63
N PHE A 20 19.64 19.54 3.25
CA PHE A 20 18.80 20.71 3.02
C PHE A 20 17.80 20.49 1.86
N TYR A 21 18.21 19.84 0.77
CA TYR A 21 17.31 19.49 -0.32
C TYR A 21 16.30 18.40 0.03
N LEU A 22 16.66 17.47 0.92
CA LEU A 22 15.75 16.42 1.40
C LEU A 22 14.74 16.93 2.44
N LEU A 23 15.11 17.97 3.19
CA LEU A 23 14.34 18.50 4.30
C LEU A 23 12.90 18.88 3.92
N PRO A 24 12.61 19.64 2.83
CA PRO A 24 11.23 19.98 2.49
C PRO A 24 10.38 18.76 2.15
N SER A 25 10.92 17.78 1.41
CA SER A 25 10.18 16.54 1.10
C SER A 25 9.92 15.69 2.34
N LEU A 26 10.89 15.57 3.24
CA LEU A 26 10.74 14.80 4.47
C LEU A 26 9.73 15.45 5.41
N LEU A 27 9.80 16.78 5.56
CA LEU A 27 8.87 17.53 6.39
C LEU A 27 7.45 17.42 5.85
N PHE A 28 7.28 17.51 4.54
CA PHE A 28 5.99 17.30 3.88
C PHE A 28 5.43 15.89 4.10
N MET A 29 6.26 14.84 3.94
CA MET A 29 5.86 13.46 4.23
C MET A 29 5.45 13.27 5.70
N ILE A 30 6.21 13.82 6.64
CA ILE A 30 5.92 13.73 8.08
C ILE A 30 4.60 14.42 8.40
N VAL A 31 4.35 15.61 7.84
CA VAL A 31 3.10 16.33 8.10
C VAL A 31 1.92 15.60 7.47
N LEU A 32 2.00 15.22 6.19
CA LEU A 32 0.87 14.60 5.50
C LEU A 32 0.56 13.17 5.92
N ILE A 33 1.57 12.38 6.28
CA ILE A 33 1.40 10.97 6.66
C ILE A 33 1.42 10.84 8.19
N GLY A 34 2.40 11.46 8.84
CA GLY A 34 2.58 11.36 10.28
C GLY A 34 1.45 11.99 11.09
N TYR A 35 0.91 13.15 10.68
CA TYR A 35 -0.21 13.78 11.38
C TYR A 35 -1.48 12.90 11.39
N PRO A 36 -2.03 12.45 10.25
CA PRO A 36 -3.23 11.60 10.27
C PRO A 36 -2.98 10.23 10.91
N LEU A 37 -1.78 9.65 10.79
CA LEU A 37 -1.44 8.41 11.49
C LEU A 37 -1.44 8.61 13.01
N GLY A 38 -0.78 9.66 13.51
CA GLY A 38 -0.77 9.98 14.93
C GLY A 38 -2.18 10.26 15.46
N ARG A 39 -2.99 10.97 14.67
CA ARG A 39 -4.40 11.21 15.00
C ARG A 39 -5.21 9.91 15.03
N ALA A 40 -5.02 9.02 14.05
CA ALA A 40 -5.71 7.72 14.02
C ALA A 40 -5.32 6.83 15.20
N ILE A 41 -4.03 6.79 15.56
CA ILE A 41 -3.55 6.08 16.76
C ILE A 41 -4.15 6.69 18.01
N THR A 42 -4.21 8.02 18.11
CA THR A 42 -4.82 8.66 19.28
C THR A 42 -6.30 8.29 19.37
N LEU A 43 -7.05 8.48 18.29
CA LEU A 43 -8.49 8.18 18.20
C LEU A 43 -8.82 6.71 18.50
N SER A 44 -7.93 5.76 18.22
CA SER A 44 -8.18 4.35 18.51
C SER A 44 -8.33 4.04 20.01
N PHE A 45 -7.86 4.92 20.90
CA PHE A 45 -8.04 4.81 22.36
C PHE A 45 -9.29 5.53 22.89
N PHE A 46 -10.00 6.27 22.06
CA PHE A 46 -11.21 7.00 22.46
C PHE A 46 -12.46 6.34 21.90
N HIS A 47 -13.60 6.62 22.53
CA HIS A 47 -14.90 6.24 22.01
C HIS A 47 -15.31 7.22 20.92
N ASP A 48 -15.16 6.81 19.66
CA ASP A 48 -15.54 7.59 18.48
C ASP A 48 -16.78 6.97 17.83
N THR A 49 -17.87 7.74 17.74
CA THR A 49 -19.12 7.33 17.08
C THR A 49 -19.13 7.67 15.58
N GLY A 50 -18.02 8.20 15.03
CA GLY A 50 -17.89 8.56 13.62
C GLY A 50 -18.52 9.90 13.25
N PHE A 51 -19.21 10.58 14.17
CA PHE A 51 -19.95 11.83 13.92
C PHE A 51 -19.48 13.03 14.78
N GLY A 52 -18.24 13.00 15.28
CA GLY A 52 -17.57 14.20 15.80
C GLY A 52 -17.64 14.44 17.31
N THR A 53 -18.36 13.62 18.08
CA THR A 53 -18.28 13.62 19.54
C THR A 53 -17.37 12.51 20.03
N VAL A 54 -16.08 12.84 20.17
CA VAL A 54 -15.10 12.05 20.91
C VAL A 54 -15.13 12.55 22.34
N LEU A 55 -15.70 11.79 23.27
CA LEU A 55 -15.88 12.30 24.64
C LEU A 55 -15.16 11.48 25.71
N ASP A 56 -14.89 10.18 25.49
CA ASP A 56 -14.32 9.34 26.54
C ASP A 56 -13.06 8.58 26.10
N PHE A 57 -12.00 8.72 26.90
CA PHE A 57 -10.82 7.84 26.81
C PHE A 57 -11.20 6.46 27.33
N ILE A 58 -11.19 5.46 26.46
CA ILE A 58 -11.59 4.08 26.76
C ILE A 58 -10.41 3.11 26.76
N GLY A 59 -9.18 3.60 26.62
CA GLY A 59 -7.97 2.79 26.59
C GLY A 59 -8.02 1.73 25.50
N LEU A 60 -7.75 0.47 25.84
CA LEU A 60 -7.67 -0.64 24.87
C LEU A 60 -9.01 -1.30 24.53
N LYS A 61 -10.15 -0.76 24.98
CA LYS A 61 -11.47 -1.41 24.81
C LYS A 61 -11.83 -1.63 23.33
N ASN A 62 -11.45 -0.72 22.43
CA ASN A 62 -11.68 -0.88 20.99
C ASN A 62 -10.94 -2.10 20.42
N TYR A 63 -9.69 -2.31 20.83
CA TYR A 63 -8.90 -3.47 20.40
C TYR A 63 -9.52 -4.77 20.90
N ILE A 64 -9.87 -4.85 22.19
CA ILE A 64 -10.52 -6.04 22.77
C ILE A 64 -11.84 -6.35 22.05
N ARG A 65 -12.63 -5.32 21.72
CA ARG A 65 -13.89 -5.46 20.97
C ARG A 65 -13.66 -6.08 19.59
N ILE A 66 -12.65 -5.60 18.86
CA ILE A 66 -12.32 -6.11 17.52
C ILE A 66 -11.83 -7.57 17.59
N PHE A 67 -10.92 -7.89 18.52
CA PHE A 67 -10.37 -9.25 18.63
C PHE A 67 -11.40 -10.28 19.10
N LYS A 68 -12.46 -9.87 19.80
CA LYS A 68 -13.59 -10.75 20.14
C LYS A 68 -14.63 -10.89 19.03
N ASN A 69 -14.55 -10.08 17.97
CA ASN A 69 -15.54 -10.08 16.90
C ASN A 69 -15.23 -11.21 15.89
N HIS A 70 -16.19 -12.12 15.69
CA HIS A 70 -16.04 -13.21 14.73
C HIS A 70 -15.94 -12.71 13.28
N GLU A 71 -16.72 -11.69 12.91
CA GLU A 71 -16.71 -11.10 11.56
C GLU A 71 -15.36 -10.46 11.20
N PHE A 72 -14.66 -9.94 12.22
CA PHE A 72 -13.30 -9.42 12.04
C PHE A 72 -12.36 -10.55 11.60
N TRP A 73 -12.38 -11.71 12.27
CA TRP A 73 -11.51 -12.84 11.93
C TRP A 73 -11.87 -13.47 10.57
N LEU A 74 -13.16 -13.54 10.23
CA LEU A 74 -13.59 -13.98 8.90
C LEU A 74 -13.05 -13.04 7.80
N SER A 75 -13.21 -11.73 7.99
CA SER A 75 -12.73 -10.73 7.03
C SER A 75 -11.20 -10.70 6.95
N PHE A 76 -10.52 -10.75 8.10
CA PHE A 76 -9.07 -10.82 8.18
C PHE A 76 -8.50 -12.03 7.45
N GLY A 77 -9.06 -13.22 7.70
CA GLY A 77 -8.66 -14.45 7.00
C GLY A 77 -8.84 -14.35 5.49
N ARG A 78 -9.99 -13.82 5.02
CA ARG A 78 -10.23 -13.58 3.59
C ARG A 78 -9.20 -12.62 2.99
N THR A 79 -8.89 -11.51 3.67
CA THR A 79 -7.86 -10.56 3.21
C THR A 79 -6.48 -11.17 3.17
N VAL A 80 -6.09 -11.97 4.17
CA VAL A 80 -4.80 -12.66 4.20
C VAL A 80 -4.67 -13.65 3.06
N ILE A 81 -5.66 -14.52 2.88
CA ILE A 81 -5.69 -15.51 1.79
C ILE A 81 -5.65 -14.79 0.44
N TRP A 82 -6.50 -13.78 0.25
CA TRP A 82 -6.52 -12.99 -0.99
C TRP A 82 -5.18 -12.33 -1.26
N THR A 83 -4.54 -11.74 -0.24
CA THR A 83 -3.25 -11.05 -0.39
C THR A 83 -2.15 -12.02 -0.76
N ILE A 84 -2.01 -13.12 -0.02
CA ILE A 84 -0.97 -14.13 -0.26
C ILE A 84 -1.13 -14.72 -1.67
N THR A 85 -2.33 -15.22 -2.00
CA THR A 85 -2.60 -15.81 -3.31
C THR A 85 -2.36 -14.79 -4.41
N SER A 86 -2.88 -13.56 -4.28
CA SER A 86 -2.71 -12.51 -5.30
C SER A 86 -1.25 -12.13 -5.50
N VAL A 87 -0.47 -11.95 -4.43
CA VAL A 87 0.94 -11.56 -4.52
C VAL A 87 1.75 -12.67 -5.15
N ILE A 88 1.58 -13.92 -4.72
CA ILE A 88 2.29 -15.07 -5.28
C ILE A 88 1.94 -15.24 -6.76
N SER A 89 0.66 -15.28 -7.11
CA SER A 89 0.21 -15.43 -8.51
C SER A 89 0.75 -14.30 -9.40
N LYS A 90 0.62 -13.03 -8.98
CA LYS A 90 1.16 -11.90 -9.75
C LYS A 90 2.68 -11.96 -9.91
N THR A 91 3.40 -12.36 -8.86
CA THR A 91 4.86 -12.47 -8.89
C THR A 91 5.29 -13.59 -9.84
N LEU A 92 4.68 -14.77 -9.76
CA LEU A 92 5.01 -15.90 -10.63
C LEU A 92 4.68 -15.59 -12.10
N ILE A 93 3.48 -15.08 -12.37
CA ILE A 93 3.08 -14.71 -13.75
C ILE A 93 3.99 -13.61 -14.28
N GLY A 94 4.27 -12.58 -13.48
CA GLY A 94 5.16 -11.49 -13.85
C GLY A 94 6.60 -11.97 -14.11
N LEU A 95 7.12 -12.87 -13.29
CA LEU A 95 8.44 -13.46 -13.46
C LEU A 95 8.53 -14.33 -14.72
N LEU A 96 7.55 -15.20 -14.95
CA LEU A 96 7.46 -16.01 -16.16
C LEU A 96 7.39 -15.12 -17.41
N GLY A 97 6.52 -14.10 -17.38
CA GLY A 97 6.41 -13.11 -18.46
C GLY A 97 7.73 -12.36 -18.69
N ALA A 98 8.41 -11.94 -17.63
CA ALA A 98 9.71 -11.27 -17.72
C ALA A 98 10.78 -12.18 -18.35
N LEU A 99 10.84 -13.46 -17.96
CA LEU A 99 11.78 -14.43 -18.54
C LEU A 99 11.51 -14.66 -20.03
N LEU A 100 10.24 -14.78 -20.44
CA LEU A 100 9.86 -14.89 -21.85
C LEU A 100 10.26 -13.65 -22.64
N LEU A 101 9.99 -12.46 -22.11
CA LEU A 101 10.34 -11.19 -22.75
C LEU A 101 11.83 -10.86 -22.71
N ASN A 102 12.61 -11.58 -21.91
CA ASN A 102 14.06 -11.47 -21.85
C ASN A 102 14.76 -12.24 -22.99
N GLN A 103 14.08 -13.21 -23.61
CA GLN A 103 14.65 -13.93 -24.75
C GLN A 103 14.76 -13.03 -25.99
N VAL A 104 15.68 -13.38 -26.88
CA VAL A 104 15.87 -12.67 -28.14
C VAL A 104 14.93 -13.28 -29.19
N PHE A 105 13.82 -12.61 -29.48
CA PHE A 105 12.86 -13.00 -30.52
C PHE A 105 12.38 -11.79 -31.32
N ALA A 106 11.90 -12.03 -32.55
CA ALA A 106 11.36 -11.00 -33.42
C ALA A 106 10.04 -10.43 -32.85
N GLY A 107 9.90 -9.11 -32.77
CA GLY A 107 8.70 -8.45 -32.23
C GLY A 107 8.70 -8.21 -30.71
N ARG A 108 9.80 -8.49 -29.99
CA ARG A 108 9.91 -8.28 -28.53
C ARG A 108 9.55 -6.86 -28.05
N GLY A 109 9.81 -5.84 -28.87
CA GLY A 109 9.46 -4.45 -28.54
C GLY A 109 7.95 -4.23 -28.51
N LEU A 110 7.23 -4.79 -29.49
CA LEU A 110 5.78 -4.73 -29.55
C LEU A 110 5.13 -5.52 -28.42
N ALA A 111 5.64 -6.73 -28.13
CA ALA A 111 5.16 -7.54 -27.00
C ALA A 111 5.29 -6.81 -25.66
N ARG A 112 6.43 -6.14 -25.41
CA ARG A 112 6.61 -5.29 -24.22
C ARG A 112 5.63 -4.13 -24.18
N ALA A 113 5.40 -3.46 -25.31
CA ALA A 113 4.47 -2.34 -25.40
C ALA A 113 3.01 -2.75 -25.12
N LEU A 114 2.58 -3.93 -25.60
CA LEU A 114 1.21 -4.43 -25.43
C LEU A 114 0.87 -4.92 -24.01
N ILE A 115 1.89 -5.26 -23.21
CA ILE A 115 1.70 -5.74 -21.83
C ILE A 115 1.60 -4.59 -20.81
N LEU A 116 2.01 -3.37 -21.17
CA LEU A 116 1.97 -2.19 -20.29
C LEU A 116 0.60 -1.55 -20.05
N PRO A 117 -0.35 -1.48 -21.01
CA PRO A 117 -1.61 -0.77 -20.86
C PRO A 117 -2.43 -1.12 -19.61
N PRO A 118 -2.52 -2.40 -19.16
CA PRO A 118 -3.25 -2.74 -17.95
C PRO A 118 -2.81 -1.98 -16.70
N TRP A 119 -1.54 -1.56 -16.63
CA TRP A 119 -1.02 -0.80 -15.49
C TRP A 119 -1.45 0.67 -15.48
N ILE A 120 -1.78 1.24 -16.65
CA ILE A 120 -2.18 2.64 -16.81
C ILE A 120 -3.68 2.82 -16.52
N ILE A 121 -4.46 1.74 -16.60
CA ILE A 121 -5.90 1.78 -16.38
C ILE A 121 -6.18 2.11 -14.90
N PRO A 122 -6.94 3.18 -14.60
CA PRO A 122 -7.41 3.48 -13.25
C PRO A 122 -8.24 2.34 -12.66
N LEU A 123 -8.04 2.05 -11.36
CA LEU A 123 -8.74 0.97 -10.65
C LEU A 123 -10.28 0.97 -10.83
N PRO A 124 -10.98 2.12 -10.75
CA PRO A 124 -12.44 2.14 -10.95
C PRO A 124 -12.86 1.65 -12.33
N ILE A 125 -12.10 2.01 -13.38
CA ILE A 125 -12.38 1.59 -14.76
C ILE A 125 -12.19 0.08 -14.89
N GLY A 126 -11.11 -0.46 -14.32
CA GLY A 126 -10.89 -1.90 -14.28
C GLY A 126 -12.03 -2.65 -13.58
N ALA A 127 -12.54 -2.13 -12.46
CA ALA A 127 -13.69 -2.72 -11.77
C ALA A 127 -14.95 -2.73 -12.64
N TYR A 128 -15.25 -1.64 -13.35
CA TYR A 128 -16.39 -1.60 -14.28
C TYR A 128 -16.26 -2.61 -15.41
N VAL A 129 -15.07 -2.78 -15.99
CA VAL A 129 -14.83 -3.78 -17.03
C VAL A 129 -15.11 -5.19 -16.52
N TRP A 130 -14.65 -5.53 -15.31
CA TRP A 130 -14.94 -6.82 -14.70
C TRP A 130 -16.42 -7.01 -14.40
N THR A 131 -17.11 -6.00 -13.86
CA THR A 131 -18.54 -6.06 -13.61
C THR A 131 -19.33 -6.29 -14.90
N TRP A 132 -18.95 -5.62 -15.99
CA TRP A 132 -19.54 -5.85 -17.31
C TRP A 132 -19.26 -7.26 -17.84
N LEU A 133 -18.02 -7.74 -17.73
CA LEU A 133 -17.63 -9.07 -18.18
C LEU A 133 -18.41 -10.18 -17.46
N TYR A 134 -18.69 -9.99 -16.17
CA TYR A 134 -19.44 -10.95 -15.33
C TYR A 134 -20.95 -10.68 -15.28
N ASN A 135 -21.48 -9.72 -16.04
CA ASN A 135 -22.92 -9.44 -16.08
C ASN A 135 -23.63 -10.34 -17.11
N GLY A 136 -24.36 -11.34 -16.63
CA GLY A 136 -25.06 -12.33 -17.45
C GLY A 136 -26.25 -11.81 -18.29
N GLN A 137 -26.60 -10.53 -18.22
CA GLN A 137 -27.61 -9.98 -19.14
C GLN A 137 -27.01 -9.61 -20.52
N HIS A 138 -25.72 -9.26 -20.60
CA HIS A 138 -25.03 -8.82 -21.84
C HIS A 138 -23.60 -9.42 -22.01
N GLY A 139 -23.21 -10.43 -21.20
CA GLY A 139 -21.90 -11.11 -21.21
C GLY A 139 -21.98 -12.65 -21.31
N LEU A 140 -20.83 -13.33 -21.46
CA LEU A 140 -20.73 -14.78 -21.73
C LEU A 140 -21.25 -15.63 -20.55
N ASN A 141 -22.29 -16.41 -20.85
CA ASN A 141 -22.88 -17.46 -20.00
C ASN A 141 -21.85 -18.53 -19.61
#